data_AF-A0A4V4N8Y8-F1
#
_entry.id   AF-A0A4V4N8Y8-F1
#
_cell.length_a   1.000
_cell.length_b   1.000
_cell.length_c   1.000
_cell.angle_alpha   90.00
_cell.angle_beta   90.00
_cell.angle_gamma   90.00
#
_symmetry.space_group_name_H-M   'P 1'
#
loop_
_entity.id
_entity.type
_entity.pdbx_description
1 polymer ?
#
loop_
_entity_poly.entity_id
_entity_poly.type
_entity_poly.pdbx_seq_one_letter_code
_entity_poly.pdbx_strand_id
1 'polypeptide(L)'
;MTRARGRVTTMAVLAAAGGVMAGIGGAVHGVGEVLQGSGRPDGLFIDSWATGRIASNLGGEPGLTVVPDVLVSGVLTLLASAAVVWWSAGHLDHRYGGRVLAVLSLALLLVGGGVGPPVMGLLAALVAGAANRARRGPARRAQGPADRALAATWPTLFWLCLADYALLVVGSLAAGVVLDVDISDVFVYGLFLTLVLMPLAALAGTARVAATTRTPDTVRSAG
;
A
#
# COMPACT_ATOMS: atom_id res chain seq x y z
N MET A 1 -22.56 12.58 -14.35
CA MET A 1 -22.27 11.39 -13.49
C MET A 1 -20.98 10.64 -13.85
N THR A 2 -20.53 10.61 -15.11
CA THR A 2 -19.33 9.85 -15.57
C THR A 2 -18.00 10.30 -14.95
N ARG A 3 -17.76 11.61 -14.79
CA ARG A 3 -16.49 12.14 -14.21
C ARG A 3 -16.28 11.82 -12.73
N ALA A 4 -17.35 11.75 -11.93
CA ALA A 4 -17.26 11.40 -10.51
C ALA A 4 -16.90 9.92 -10.31
N ARG A 5 -17.48 9.03 -11.13
CA ARG A 5 -17.10 7.61 -11.16
C ARG A 5 -15.62 7.42 -11.52
N GLY A 6 -15.12 8.10 -12.56
CA GLY A 6 -13.71 8.00 -12.96
C GLY A 6 -12.71 8.44 -11.89
N ARG A 7 -13.03 9.45 -11.06
CA ARG A 7 -12.14 9.92 -9.97
C ARG A 7 -12.12 8.98 -8.77
N VAL A 8 -13.24 8.35 -8.47
CA VAL A 8 -13.29 7.28 -7.48
C VAL A 8 -12.46 6.08 -7.96
N THR A 9 -12.56 5.74 -9.25
CA THR A 9 -11.78 4.65 -9.84
C THR A 9 -10.28 4.87 -9.68
N THR A 10 -9.77 6.10 -9.82
CA THR A 10 -8.33 6.35 -9.64
C THR A 10 -7.86 6.19 -8.19
N MET A 11 -8.69 6.52 -7.18
CA MET A 11 -8.37 6.19 -5.79
C MET A 11 -8.37 4.68 -5.54
N ALA A 12 -9.31 3.96 -6.13
CA ALA A 12 -9.37 2.50 -6.04
C ALA A 12 -8.15 1.84 -6.69
N VAL A 13 -7.70 2.36 -7.84
CA VAL A 13 -6.46 1.93 -8.52
C VAL A 13 -5.24 2.17 -7.64
N LEU A 14 -5.13 3.34 -7.00
CA LEU A 14 -4.00 3.59 -6.09
C LEU A 14 -3.97 2.61 -4.92
N ALA A 15 -5.14 2.32 -4.33
CA ALA A 15 -5.26 1.34 -3.26
C ALA A 15 -4.91 -0.08 -3.73
N ALA A 16 -5.39 -0.47 -4.92
CA ALA A 16 -5.07 -1.78 -5.51
C ALA A 16 -3.57 -1.91 -5.78
N ALA A 17 -2.94 -0.88 -6.35
CA ALA A 17 -1.50 -0.86 -6.58
C ALA A 17 -0.72 -0.99 -5.27
N GLY A 18 -1.02 -0.18 -4.26
CA GLY A 18 -0.35 -0.26 -2.95
C GLY A 18 -0.53 -1.62 -2.28
N GLY A 19 -1.73 -2.20 -2.34
CA GLY A 19 -2.01 -3.52 -1.79
C GLY A 19 -1.30 -4.66 -2.53
N VAL A 20 -1.25 -4.62 -3.87
CA VAL A 20 -0.50 -5.61 -4.66
C VAL A 20 0.99 -5.51 -4.37
N MET A 21 1.53 -4.29 -4.30
CA MET A 21 2.96 -4.06 -4.03
C MET A 21 3.33 -4.47 -2.60
N ALA A 22 2.43 -4.26 -1.63
CA ALA A 22 2.56 -4.81 -0.28
C ALA A 22 2.59 -6.35 -0.30
N GLY A 23 1.72 -7.00 -1.07
CA GLY A 23 1.75 -8.46 -1.19
C GLY A 23 3.05 -8.98 -1.85
N ILE A 24 3.53 -8.31 -2.89
CA ILE A 24 4.81 -8.68 -3.54
C ILE A 24 5.99 -8.48 -2.58
N GLY A 25 6.05 -7.34 -1.89
CA GLY A 25 7.07 -7.09 -0.86
C GLY A 25 7.05 -8.17 0.22
N GLY A 26 5.87 -8.48 0.78
CA GLY A 26 5.74 -9.58 1.74
C GLY A 26 6.21 -10.92 1.20
N ALA A 27 5.98 -11.22 -0.08
CA ALA A 27 6.44 -12.47 -0.68
C ALA A 27 7.97 -12.56 -0.75
N VAL A 28 8.67 -11.44 -0.98
CA VAL A 28 10.14 -11.37 -0.94
C VAL A 28 10.65 -11.76 0.45
N HIS A 29 10.04 -11.24 1.51
CA HIS A 29 10.34 -11.63 2.89
C HIS A 29 10.11 -13.13 3.11
N GLY A 30 8.96 -13.66 2.67
CA GLY A 30 8.63 -15.07 2.82
C GLY A 30 9.60 -16.01 2.08
N VAL A 31 10.09 -15.62 0.90
CA VAL A 31 11.14 -16.36 0.18
C VAL A 31 12.43 -16.39 1.01
N GLY A 32 12.87 -15.24 1.53
CA GLY A 32 14.06 -15.16 2.36
C GLY A 32 13.97 -16.07 3.59
N GLU A 33 12.84 -16.05 4.31
CA GLU A 33 12.59 -16.89 5.49
C GLU A 33 12.57 -18.38 5.16
N VAL A 34 11.93 -18.79 4.06
CA VAL A 34 11.93 -20.19 3.62
C VAL A 34 13.35 -20.68 3.32
N LEU A 35 14.18 -19.83 2.71
CA LEU A 35 15.57 -20.16 2.37
C LEU A 35 16.49 -20.30 3.60
N GLN A 36 16.13 -19.70 4.73
CA GLN A 36 16.84 -19.90 6.01
C GLN A 36 16.60 -21.30 6.60
N GLY A 37 15.49 -21.93 6.26
CA GLY A 37 15.13 -23.27 6.76
C GLY A 37 14.50 -23.27 8.14
N SER A 38 14.27 -24.48 8.68
CA SER A 38 13.67 -24.65 10.01
C SER A 38 14.65 -24.26 11.11
N GLY A 39 14.16 -23.51 12.08
CA GLY A 39 14.97 -22.91 13.12
C GLY A 39 14.15 -21.96 13.97
N ARG A 40 14.43 -21.94 15.28
CA ARG A 40 13.76 -21.04 16.20
C ARG A 40 14.32 -19.62 16.01
N PRO A 41 13.47 -18.58 15.86
CA PRO A 41 13.94 -17.21 15.80
C PRO A 41 14.49 -16.75 17.16
N ASP A 42 15.55 -15.93 17.14
CA ASP A 42 16.21 -15.41 18.34
C ASP A 42 15.32 -14.42 19.13
N GLY A 43 14.33 -13.83 18.45
CA GLY A 43 13.37 -12.91 19.04
C GLY A 43 12.12 -12.76 18.19
N LEU A 44 11.30 -11.75 18.52
CA LEU A 44 10.13 -11.40 17.71
C LEU A 44 10.52 -10.72 16.39
N PHE A 45 11.64 -10.00 16.38
CA PHE A 45 12.19 -9.42 15.17
C PHE A 45 13.19 -10.40 14.55
N ILE A 46 13.06 -10.58 13.24
CA ILE A 46 13.94 -11.41 12.43
C ILE A 46 14.35 -10.65 11.19
N ASP A 47 15.53 -10.95 10.67
CA ASP A 47 15.89 -10.54 9.32
C ASP A 47 15.32 -11.59 8.37
N SER A 48 14.46 -11.17 7.43
CA SER A 48 13.90 -12.11 6.46
C SER A 48 14.99 -12.60 5.49
N TRP A 49 16.08 -11.87 5.34
CA TRP A 49 17.28 -12.30 4.62
C TRP A 49 18.51 -12.29 5.51
N ALA A 50 18.92 -13.46 6.01
CA ALA A 50 20.11 -13.59 6.85
C ALA A 50 21.44 -13.54 6.07
N THR A 51 21.41 -13.80 4.75
CA THR A 51 22.62 -13.84 3.90
C THR A 51 22.35 -13.34 2.48
N GLY A 52 23.41 -13.09 1.72
CA GLY A 52 23.35 -12.68 0.32
C GLY A 52 23.13 -11.18 0.11
N ARG A 53 22.88 -10.80 -1.14
CA ARG A 53 22.83 -9.39 -1.55
C ARG A 53 21.68 -8.60 -0.93
N ILE A 54 20.54 -9.23 -0.69
CA ILE A 54 19.41 -8.55 -0.03
C ILE A 54 19.79 -8.25 1.43
N ALA A 55 20.46 -9.19 2.11
CA ALA A 55 20.95 -8.96 3.46
C ALA A 55 21.91 -7.77 3.53
N SER A 56 22.89 -7.70 2.63
CA SER A 56 23.90 -6.62 2.63
C SER A 56 23.39 -5.29 2.09
N ASN A 57 22.58 -5.30 1.02
CA ASN A 57 22.26 -4.10 0.24
C ASN A 57 20.89 -3.49 0.59
N LEU A 58 20.02 -4.24 1.28
CA LEU A 58 18.72 -3.80 1.79
C LEU A 58 18.60 -3.92 3.33
N GLY A 59 19.70 -4.30 4.01
CA GLY A 59 19.76 -4.37 5.47
C GLY A 59 18.95 -5.51 6.09
N GLY A 60 18.95 -6.69 5.47
CA GLY A 60 18.28 -7.90 6.00
C GLY A 60 16.75 -7.91 5.89
N GLU A 61 16.15 -6.75 5.61
CA GLU A 61 14.72 -6.50 5.57
C GLU A 61 14.02 -6.97 6.86
N PRO A 62 14.04 -6.17 7.95
CA PRO A 62 13.53 -6.60 9.24
C PRO A 62 12.02 -6.88 9.21
N GLY A 63 11.66 -8.04 9.71
CA GLY A 63 10.29 -8.52 9.89
C GLY A 63 9.97 -8.79 11.35
N LEU A 64 8.68 -8.90 11.66
CA LEU A 64 8.18 -9.36 12.95
C LEU A 64 7.50 -10.70 12.74
N THR A 65 7.76 -11.68 13.61
CA THR A 65 7.05 -12.95 13.60
C THR A 65 6.73 -13.40 15.02
N VAL A 66 5.51 -13.92 15.20
CA VAL A 66 5.11 -14.64 16.43
C VAL A 66 5.19 -16.15 16.24
N VAL A 67 5.58 -16.61 15.06
CA VAL A 67 5.71 -18.02 14.70
C VAL A 67 7.05 -18.54 15.22
N PRO A 68 7.09 -19.65 15.97
CA PRO A 68 8.31 -20.12 16.64
C PRO A 68 9.31 -20.84 15.72
N ASP A 69 9.08 -20.83 14.40
CA ASP A 69 9.93 -21.45 13.40
C ASP A 69 9.97 -20.60 12.13
N VAL A 70 11.17 -20.30 11.63
CA VAL A 70 11.40 -19.38 10.50
C VAL A 70 10.92 -19.96 9.17
N LEU A 71 11.02 -21.26 8.95
CA LEU A 71 10.48 -21.89 7.73
C LEU A 71 8.95 -21.80 7.71
N VAL A 72 8.29 -22.11 8.83
CA VAL A 72 6.83 -21.99 8.94
C VAL A 72 6.40 -20.53 8.80
N SER A 73 7.14 -19.59 9.40
CA SER A 73 6.98 -18.15 9.23
C SER A 73 6.99 -17.77 7.74
N GLY A 74 8.01 -18.20 7.00
CA GLY A 74 8.15 -17.90 5.58
C GLY A 74 7.01 -18.45 4.72
N VAL A 75 6.59 -19.70 4.98
CA VAL A 75 5.43 -20.30 4.27
C VAL A 75 4.15 -19.51 4.57
N LEU A 76 3.89 -19.16 5.82
CA LEU A 76 2.72 -18.36 6.20
C LEU A 76 2.77 -16.97 5.58
N THR A 77 3.95 -16.35 5.53
CA THR A 77 4.20 -15.08 4.85
C THR A 77 3.86 -15.15 3.37
N LEU A 78 4.28 -16.20 2.67
CA LEU A 78 3.94 -16.41 1.25
C LEU A 78 2.43 -16.56 1.03
N LEU A 79 1.75 -17.33 1.89
CA LEU A 79 0.30 -17.51 1.83
C LEU A 79 -0.46 -16.21 2.11
N ALA A 80 -0.06 -15.47 3.16
CA ALA A 80 -0.63 -14.18 3.49
C ALA A 80 -0.41 -13.16 2.37
N SER A 81 0.78 -13.16 1.78
CA SER A 81 1.14 -12.31 0.64
C SER A 81 0.27 -12.59 -0.59
N ALA A 82 0.08 -13.87 -0.93
CA ALA A 82 -0.82 -14.28 -2.01
C ALA A 82 -2.27 -13.83 -1.75
N ALA A 83 -2.75 -13.97 -0.51
CA ALA A 83 -4.07 -13.49 -0.12
C ALA A 83 -4.19 -11.96 -0.24
N VAL A 84 -3.16 -11.20 0.15
CA VAL A 84 -3.10 -9.74 0.00
C VAL A 84 -3.16 -9.35 -1.47
N VAL A 85 -2.37 -9.97 -2.35
CA VAL A 85 -2.38 -9.69 -3.80
C VAL A 85 -3.75 -9.99 -4.40
N TRP A 86 -4.28 -11.19 -4.15
CA TRP A 86 -5.58 -11.62 -4.68
C TRP A 86 -6.73 -10.72 -4.22
N TRP A 87 -6.72 -10.33 -2.95
CA TRP A 87 -7.71 -9.42 -2.40
C TRP A 87 -7.59 -8.02 -2.98
N SER A 88 -6.37 -7.50 -3.08
CA SER A 88 -6.10 -6.16 -3.59
C SER A 88 -6.46 -6.01 -5.07
N ALA A 89 -6.23 -7.04 -5.87
CA ALA A 89 -6.51 -7.04 -7.30
C ALA A 89 -8.02 -7.12 -7.62
N GLY A 90 -8.79 -7.89 -6.84
CA GLY A 90 -10.19 -8.21 -7.20
C GLY A 90 -11.27 -7.68 -6.27
N HIS A 91 -10.94 -7.43 -4.99
CA HIS A 91 -11.96 -7.42 -3.93
C HIS A 91 -12.04 -6.11 -3.13
N LEU A 92 -11.27 -5.08 -3.49
CA LEU A 92 -11.27 -3.80 -2.78
C LEU A 92 -12.59 -3.01 -2.91
N ASP A 93 -13.37 -3.26 -3.96
CA ASP A 93 -14.65 -2.59 -4.19
C ASP A 93 -15.79 -3.13 -3.30
N HIS A 94 -15.58 -4.24 -2.59
CA HIS A 94 -16.55 -4.79 -1.63
C HIS A 94 -16.78 -3.86 -0.42
N ARG A 95 -17.92 -4.04 0.28
CA ARG A 95 -18.32 -3.24 1.46
C ARG A 95 -17.22 -3.21 2.53
N TYR A 96 -16.50 -4.32 2.66
CA TYR A 96 -15.45 -4.53 3.64
C TYR A 96 -14.05 -4.58 3.01
N GLY A 97 -13.90 -4.18 1.73
CA GLY A 97 -12.65 -4.29 0.95
C GLY A 97 -11.42 -3.80 1.71
N GLY A 98 -11.45 -2.55 2.18
CA GLY A 98 -10.35 -2.00 2.99
C GLY A 98 -10.16 -2.68 4.36
N ARG A 99 -11.23 -3.15 5.02
CA ARG A 99 -11.09 -3.81 6.34
C ARG A 99 -10.42 -5.17 6.23
N VAL A 100 -10.81 -5.96 5.24
CA VAL A 100 -10.18 -7.27 4.99
C VAL A 100 -8.73 -7.07 4.61
N LEU A 101 -8.42 -6.09 3.74
CA LEU A 101 -7.03 -5.76 3.43
C LEU A 101 -6.24 -5.39 4.69
N ALA A 102 -6.79 -4.56 5.58
CA ALA A 102 -6.13 -4.21 6.84
C ALA A 102 -5.85 -5.43 7.73
N VAL A 103 -6.81 -6.35 7.85
CA VAL A 103 -6.62 -7.60 8.61
C VAL A 103 -5.54 -8.48 7.97
N LEU A 104 -5.56 -8.62 6.64
CA LEU A 104 -4.53 -9.36 5.92
C LEU A 104 -3.14 -8.73 6.08
N SER A 105 -3.04 -7.40 6.08
CA SER A 105 -1.78 -6.69 6.34
C SER A 105 -1.28 -6.89 7.77
N LEU A 106 -2.17 -6.87 8.77
CA LEU A 106 -1.78 -7.20 10.14
C LEU A 106 -1.34 -8.66 10.27
N ALA A 107 -2.03 -9.59 9.61
CA ALA A 107 -1.62 -10.98 9.57
C ALA A 107 -0.22 -11.11 8.94
N LEU A 108 0.02 -10.42 7.81
CA LEU A 108 1.31 -10.38 7.14
C LEU A 108 2.44 -9.87 8.06
N LEU A 109 2.17 -8.84 8.89
CA LEU A 109 3.13 -8.33 9.89
C LEU A 109 3.45 -9.35 10.98
N LEU A 110 2.49 -10.18 11.38
CA LEU A 110 2.66 -11.11 12.50
C LEU A 110 3.36 -12.41 12.09
N VAL A 111 3.44 -12.70 10.80
CA VAL A 111 3.99 -13.97 10.29
C VAL A 111 5.33 -13.82 9.58
N GLY A 112 5.97 -12.64 9.61
CA GLY A 112 7.30 -12.43 9.03
C GLY A 112 7.34 -11.51 7.80
N GLY A 113 6.22 -11.03 7.27
CA GLY A 113 6.17 -10.29 6.00
C GLY A 113 6.77 -8.87 5.97
N GLY A 114 7.72 -8.55 6.86
CA GLY A 114 8.39 -7.27 6.96
C GLY A 114 7.61 -6.22 7.72
N VAL A 115 8.26 -5.12 8.10
CA VAL A 115 7.55 -3.93 8.61
C VAL A 115 6.92 -3.13 7.47
N GLY A 116 7.65 -2.96 6.37
CA GLY A 116 7.22 -2.14 5.23
C GLY A 116 5.96 -2.63 4.53
N PRO A 117 5.90 -3.90 4.08
CA PRO A 117 4.76 -4.38 3.31
C PRO A 117 3.42 -4.29 4.06
N PRO A 118 3.30 -4.68 5.34
CA PRO A 118 2.10 -4.44 6.15
C PRO A 118 1.70 -2.98 6.29
N VAL A 119 2.66 -2.07 6.50
CA VAL A 119 2.39 -0.63 6.59
C VAL A 119 1.81 -0.13 5.27
N MET A 120 2.42 -0.50 4.14
CA MET A 120 1.88 -0.18 2.81
C MET A 120 0.46 -0.72 2.61
N GLY A 121 0.21 -1.97 3.01
CA GLY A 121 -1.11 -2.60 2.91
C GLY A 121 -2.17 -1.93 3.79
N LEU A 122 -1.80 -1.50 5.00
CA LEU A 122 -2.69 -0.72 5.90
C LEU A 122 -3.03 0.65 5.30
N LEU A 123 -2.05 1.34 4.72
CA LEU A 123 -2.28 2.62 4.03
C LEU A 123 -3.19 2.42 2.81
N ALA A 124 -2.95 1.39 2.01
CA ALA A 124 -3.81 1.00 0.89
C ALA A 124 -5.25 0.68 1.35
N ALA A 125 -5.40 -0.01 2.48
CA ALA A 125 -6.70 -0.29 3.11
C ALA A 125 -7.44 1.01 3.50
N LEU A 126 -6.74 2.01 4.04
CA LEU A 126 -7.32 3.31 4.35
C LEU A 126 -7.80 4.04 3.08
N VAL A 127 -7.01 4.02 2.00
CA VAL A 127 -7.39 4.61 0.71
C VAL A 127 -8.59 3.89 0.10
N ALA A 128 -8.61 2.55 0.12
CA ALA A 128 -9.76 1.76 -0.33
C ALA A 128 -11.03 2.10 0.48
N GLY A 129 -10.88 2.22 1.81
CA GLY A 129 -11.96 2.64 2.69
C GLY A 129 -12.50 4.03 2.35
N ALA A 130 -11.62 4.99 2.07
CA ALA A 130 -11.98 6.33 1.64
C ALA A 130 -12.71 6.31 0.28
N ALA A 131 -12.21 5.56 -0.70
CA ALA A 131 -12.84 5.39 -2.00
C ALA A 131 -14.24 4.75 -1.89
N ASN A 132 -14.41 3.75 -1.02
CA ASN A 132 -15.70 3.08 -0.82
C ASN A 132 -16.72 3.97 -0.10
N ARG A 133 -16.28 4.78 0.88
CA ARG A 133 -17.14 5.81 1.48
C ARG A 133 -17.57 6.86 0.46
N ALA A 134 -16.66 7.31 -0.39
CA ALA A 134 -16.98 8.27 -1.46
C ALA A 134 -17.95 7.70 -2.50
N ARG A 135 -17.92 6.38 -2.74
CA ARG A 135 -18.86 5.68 -3.63
C ARG A 135 -20.26 5.53 -3.07
N ARG A 136 -20.35 5.13 -1.79
CA ARG A 136 -21.58 4.62 -1.17
C ARG A 136 -22.24 5.62 -0.22
N GLY A 137 -21.50 6.63 0.22
CA GLY A 137 -21.95 7.63 1.18
C GLY A 137 -22.57 8.86 0.53
N PRO A 138 -23.17 9.76 1.34
CA PRO A 138 -23.70 11.02 0.86
C PRO A 138 -22.57 11.87 0.25
N ALA A 139 -22.89 12.54 -0.86
CA ALA A 139 -21.97 13.41 -1.57
C ALA A 139 -21.43 14.53 -0.65
N ARG A 140 -20.16 14.43 -0.24
CA ARG A 140 -19.47 15.57 0.36
C ARG A 140 -19.37 16.69 -0.69
N ARG A 141 -19.65 17.92 -0.26
CA ARG A 141 -19.41 19.14 -1.05
C ARG A 141 -18.09 19.75 -0.61
N ALA A 142 -17.26 20.16 -1.55
CA ALA A 142 -16.09 20.97 -1.26
C ALA A 142 -16.52 22.28 -0.60
N GLN A 143 -15.91 22.62 0.54
CA GLN A 143 -16.33 23.69 1.43
C GLN A 143 -15.49 24.97 1.25
N GLY A 144 -14.33 24.93 0.57
CA GLY A 144 -13.48 26.12 0.48
C GLY A 144 -12.38 26.13 -0.61
N PRO A 145 -11.56 27.21 -0.64
CA PRO A 145 -10.39 27.31 -1.52
C PRO A 145 -9.30 26.28 -1.18
N ALA A 146 -9.14 25.92 0.10
CA ALA A 146 -8.20 24.89 0.54
C ALA A 146 -8.53 23.51 -0.08
N ASP A 147 -9.80 23.11 -0.11
CA ASP A 147 -10.23 21.85 -0.75
C ASP A 147 -9.92 21.82 -2.25
N ARG A 148 -10.01 22.99 -2.92
CA ARG A 148 -9.69 23.11 -4.35
C ARG A 148 -8.19 22.99 -4.60
N ALA A 149 -7.37 23.65 -3.77
CA ALA A 149 -5.93 23.52 -3.84
C ALA A 149 -5.50 22.06 -3.60
N LEU A 150 -6.06 21.42 -2.57
CA LEU A 150 -5.79 20.03 -2.23
C LEU A 150 -6.29 19.05 -3.33
N ALA A 151 -7.44 19.31 -3.94
CA ALA A 151 -7.92 18.52 -5.08
C ALA A 151 -7.02 18.63 -6.33
N ALA A 152 -6.34 19.76 -6.49
CA ALA A 152 -5.44 20.02 -7.61
C ALA A 152 -4.11 19.26 -7.48
N THR A 153 -3.64 18.99 -6.25
CA THR A 153 -2.40 18.23 -6.02
C THR A 153 -2.55 16.72 -6.20
N TRP A 154 -3.78 16.19 -6.20
CA TRP A 154 -4.05 14.75 -6.30
C TRP A 154 -3.33 14.02 -7.45
N PRO A 155 -3.33 14.51 -8.72
CA PRO A 155 -2.66 13.78 -9.80
C PRO A 155 -1.15 13.63 -9.56
N THR A 156 -0.50 14.65 -9.02
CA THR A 156 0.92 14.61 -8.65
C THR A 156 1.15 13.59 -7.55
N LEU A 157 0.36 13.66 -6.46
CA LEU A 157 0.48 12.71 -5.35
C LEU A 157 0.23 11.27 -5.78
N PHE A 158 -0.74 11.04 -6.68
CA PHE A 158 -1.02 9.72 -7.24
C PHE A 158 0.20 9.14 -7.96
N TRP A 159 0.82 9.92 -8.87
CA TRP A 159 1.98 9.45 -9.62
C TRP A 159 3.22 9.29 -8.74
N LEU A 160 3.42 10.18 -7.76
CA LEU A 160 4.50 10.04 -6.79
C LEU A 160 4.35 8.76 -5.96
N CYS A 161 3.15 8.45 -5.45
CA CYS A 161 2.91 7.19 -4.74
C CYS A 161 3.19 5.97 -5.63
N LEU A 162 2.74 6.00 -6.89
CA LEU A 162 2.93 4.87 -7.80
C LEU A 162 4.42 4.67 -8.16
N ALA A 163 5.14 5.77 -8.38
CA ALA A 163 6.58 5.73 -8.62
C ALA A 163 7.34 5.22 -7.39
N ASP A 164 6.96 5.67 -6.20
CA ASP A 164 7.55 5.24 -4.93
C ASP A 164 7.31 3.74 -4.69
N TYR A 165 6.11 3.22 -4.96
CA TYR A 165 5.87 1.77 -4.91
C TYR A 165 6.73 0.98 -5.87
N ALA A 166 6.80 1.43 -7.12
CA ALA A 166 7.64 0.79 -8.12
C ALA A 166 9.11 0.78 -7.68
N LEU A 167 9.59 1.90 -7.12
CA LEU A 167 10.94 2.01 -6.59
C LEU A 167 11.17 1.09 -5.38
N LEU A 168 10.26 1.10 -4.40
CA LEU A 168 10.40 0.36 -3.15
C LEU A 168 10.42 -1.15 -3.31
N VAL A 169 9.70 -1.69 -4.29
CA VAL A 169 9.60 -3.16 -4.46
C VAL A 169 10.39 -3.63 -5.65
N VAL A 170 10.21 -3.02 -6.83
CA VAL A 170 10.87 -3.49 -8.06
C VAL A 170 12.23 -2.83 -8.23
N GLY A 171 12.30 -1.52 -8.02
CA GLY A 171 13.54 -0.75 -8.15
C GLY A 171 14.59 -1.16 -7.11
N SER A 172 14.16 -1.44 -5.88
CA SER A 172 15.04 -1.82 -4.79
C SER A 172 15.66 -3.19 -5.03
N LEU A 173 14.87 -4.18 -5.45
CA LEU A 173 15.37 -5.49 -5.84
C LEU A 173 16.30 -5.41 -7.05
N ALA A 174 15.96 -4.61 -8.05
CA ALA A 174 16.83 -4.42 -9.22
C ALA A 174 18.18 -3.80 -8.81
N ALA A 175 18.16 -2.74 -8.01
CA ALA A 175 19.39 -2.08 -7.55
C ALA A 175 20.21 -2.96 -6.61
N GLY A 176 19.58 -3.56 -5.60
CA GLY A 176 20.26 -4.37 -4.59
C GLY A 176 20.74 -5.73 -5.10
N VAL A 177 19.96 -6.40 -5.96
CA VAL A 177 20.30 -7.76 -6.43
C VAL A 177 21.04 -7.75 -7.75
N VAL A 178 20.58 -6.98 -8.74
CA VAL A 178 21.14 -6.99 -10.11
C VAL A 178 22.35 -6.08 -10.22
N LEU A 179 22.22 -4.85 -9.70
CA LEU A 179 23.30 -3.85 -9.78
C LEU A 179 24.30 -3.93 -8.63
N ASP A 180 23.97 -4.69 -7.57
CA ASP A 180 24.81 -4.89 -6.38
C ASP A 180 25.18 -3.57 -5.68
N VAL A 181 24.20 -2.66 -5.60
CA VAL A 181 24.35 -1.35 -4.97
C VAL A 181 23.64 -1.35 -3.63
N ASP A 182 24.34 -0.93 -2.58
CA ASP A 182 23.73 -0.64 -1.29
C ASP A 182 22.80 0.58 -1.41
N ILE A 183 21.51 0.31 -1.20
CA ILE A 183 20.44 1.30 -1.26
C ILE A 183 19.57 1.22 0.00
N SER A 184 20.09 0.67 1.09
CA SER A 184 19.37 0.49 2.36
C SER A 184 18.75 1.81 2.85
N ASP A 185 19.52 2.90 2.84
CA ASP A 185 19.03 4.25 3.19
C ASP A 185 17.89 4.70 2.26
N VAL A 186 18.06 4.54 0.95
CA VAL A 186 17.06 4.95 -0.05
C VAL A 186 15.76 4.15 0.14
N PHE A 187 15.87 2.86 0.43
CA PHE A 187 14.74 1.98 0.71
C PHE A 187 13.99 2.43 1.97
N VAL A 188 14.71 2.72 3.06
CA VAL A 188 14.11 3.23 4.31
C VAL A 188 13.46 4.60 4.10
N TYR A 189 14.12 5.53 3.41
CA TYR A 189 13.54 6.84 3.10
C TYR A 189 12.32 6.75 2.18
N GLY A 190 12.31 5.83 1.22
CA GLY A 190 11.12 5.53 0.41
C GLY A 190 9.95 5.06 1.27
N LEU A 191 10.19 4.22 2.27
CA LEU A 191 9.14 3.75 3.17
C LEU A 191 8.53 4.90 3.99
N PHE A 192 9.37 5.80 4.51
CA PHE A 192 8.90 7.03 5.16
C PHE A 192 8.16 7.96 4.19
N LEU A 193 8.63 8.04 2.94
CA LEU A 193 7.97 8.82 1.91
C LEU A 193 6.57 8.28 1.63
N THR A 194 6.39 6.97 1.48
CA THR A 194 5.08 6.32 1.38
C THR A 194 4.19 6.65 2.58
N LEU A 195 4.73 6.59 3.81
CA LEU A 195 3.98 6.88 5.04
C LEU A 195 3.40 8.31 5.05
N VAL A 196 4.08 9.26 4.42
CA VAL A 196 3.61 10.64 4.28
C VAL A 196 2.73 10.82 3.05
N LEU A 197 3.14 10.29 1.89
CA LEU A 197 2.46 10.50 0.61
C LEU A 197 1.09 9.84 0.58
N MET A 198 0.93 8.61 1.05
CA MET A 198 -0.35 7.89 0.96
C MET A 198 -1.50 8.60 1.70
N PRO A 199 -1.34 9.04 2.96
CA PRO A 199 -2.37 9.82 3.65
C PRO A 199 -2.68 11.14 2.95
N LEU A 200 -1.67 11.87 2.48
CA LEU A 200 -1.86 13.12 1.73
C LEU A 200 -2.61 12.88 0.42
N ALA A 201 -2.25 11.82 -0.29
CA ALA A 201 -2.94 11.38 -1.49
C ALA A 201 -4.40 11.07 -1.12
N ALA A 202 -4.67 10.25 -0.10
CA ALA A 202 -6.04 9.92 0.30
C ALA A 202 -6.89 11.17 0.55
N LEU A 203 -6.36 12.15 1.29
CA LEU A 203 -7.02 13.43 1.54
C LEU A 203 -7.27 14.20 0.24
N ALA A 204 -6.26 14.33 -0.63
CA ALA A 204 -6.39 14.99 -1.93
C ALA A 204 -7.39 14.30 -2.88
N GLY A 205 -7.42 12.97 -2.89
CA GLY A 205 -8.39 12.18 -3.64
C GLY A 205 -9.81 12.44 -3.17
N THR A 206 -10.05 12.43 -1.85
CA THR A 206 -11.39 12.73 -1.30
C THR A 206 -11.85 14.15 -1.61
N ALA A 207 -10.96 15.15 -1.49
CA ALA A 207 -11.25 16.53 -1.86
C ALA A 207 -11.59 16.65 -3.35
N ARG A 208 -10.85 15.93 -4.21
CA ARG A 208 -11.09 15.90 -5.66
C ARG A 208 -12.43 15.26 -6.04
N VAL A 209 -12.86 14.22 -5.32
CA VAL A 209 -14.19 13.63 -5.52
C VAL A 209 -15.28 14.64 -5.11
N ALA A 210 -15.11 15.31 -3.97
CA ALA A 210 -16.05 16.31 -3.45
C ALA A 210 -16.18 17.57 -4.34
N ALA A 211 -15.12 17.97 -5.04
CA ALA A 211 -15.16 19.10 -5.96
C ALA A 211 -16.07 18.86 -7.19
N THR A 212 -16.37 17.60 -7.53
CA THR A 212 -17.16 17.21 -8.71
C THR A 212 -18.68 17.19 -8.49
N THR A 213 -19.14 17.24 -7.24
CA THR A 213 -20.58 17.22 -6.90
C THR A 213 -21.23 18.61 -6.98
N ARG A 214 -20.46 19.61 -7.44
CA ARG A 214 -20.86 21.01 -7.59
C ARG A 214 -21.09 21.35 -9.07
N THR A 215 -22.08 20.73 -9.70
CA THR A 215 -22.68 21.31 -10.92
C THR A 215 -24.01 21.93 -10.51
N PRO A 216 -24.18 23.26 -10.64
CA PRO A 216 -25.40 23.93 -10.25
C PRO A 216 -26.52 23.69 -11.28
N ASP A 217 -27.71 23.34 -10.80
CA ASP A 217 -28.98 23.37 -11.55
C ASP A 217 -29.46 24.81 -11.80
N THR A 218 -28.56 25.75 -12.07
CA THR A 218 -28.91 27.15 -12.37
C THR A 218 -29.13 27.35 -13.87
N VAL A 219 -30.00 26.55 -14.48
CA VAL A 219 -30.65 26.85 -15.77
C VAL A 219 -32.04 26.19 -15.79
N ARG A 220 -32.96 26.65 -14.93
CA ARG A 220 -34.41 26.40 -15.08
C ARG A 220 -35.26 27.31 -14.17
N SER A 221 -35.11 28.62 -14.35
CA SER A 221 -36.11 29.60 -13.87
C SER A 221 -36.04 30.88 -14.70
N ALA A 222 -36.01 30.73 -16.02
CA ALA A 222 -36.35 31.77 -16.98
C ALA A 222 -37.34 31.12 -17.96
N GLY A 223 -38.63 31.26 -17.64
CA GLY A 223 -39.77 30.69 -18.36
C GLY A 223 -41.02 31.07 -17.61
#